data_AF-A0AAN7SIV6-F1
#
_entry.id   AF-A0AAN7SIV6-F1
#
_cell.length_a   1.000
_cell.length_b   1.000
_cell.length_c   1.000
_cell.angle_alpha   90.00
_cell.angle_beta   90.00
_cell.angle_gamma   90.00
#
_symmetry.space_group_name_H-M   'P 1'
#
loop_
_entity.id
_entity.type
_entity.pdbx_description
1 polymer ?
#
loop_
_entity_poly.entity_id
_entity_poly.type
_entity_poly.pdbx_seq_one_letter_code
_entity_poly.pdbx_strand_id
1 'polypeptide(L)'
;MSSKSDSADKERECKRRKKNLESWKRNKTKDDRTHGKRYLNTRGNVVEPKTITDFNDNCCETFSIEERRVILSQLLNMNSKNEQDIYLMGLMEIVPIKRRRTTINAQVKKVTFHYYVLKESKRMRVCKKVFLYLH
;
A
#
# COMPACT_ATOMS: atom_id res chain seq x y z
N MET A 1 -57.38 -43.47 -32.29
CA MET A 1 -57.18 -42.03 -31.99
C MET A 1 -56.23 -41.96 -30.81
N SER A 2 -54.91 -41.95 -31.03
CA SER A 2 -54.07 -40.75 -31.26
C SER A 2 -54.42 -39.59 -30.33
N SER A 3 -53.55 -39.34 -29.35
CA SER A 3 -53.10 -38.01 -28.92
C SER A 3 -51.90 -38.15 -27.97
N LYS A 4 -50.72 -37.84 -28.50
CA LYS A 4 -49.46 -37.65 -27.77
C LYS A 4 -49.39 -36.22 -27.21
N SER A 5 -48.51 -36.09 -26.21
CA SER A 5 -47.70 -34.93 -25.79
C SER A 5 -48.39 -33.71 -25.20
N ASP A 6 -47.92 -33.32 -23.99
CA ASP A 6 -47.26 -32.02 -23.84
C ASP A 6 -46.01 -32.16 -22.97
N SER A 7 -44.89 -31.80 -23.58
CA SER A 7 -43.53 -31.98 -23.10
C SER A 7 -43.17 -30.91 -22.08
N ALA A 8 -42.61 -31.34 -20.94
CA ALA A 8 -42.02 -30.46 -19.95
C ALA A 8 -40.69 -29.88 -20.46
N ASP A 9 -40.74 -28.72 -21.12
CA ASP A 9 -39.56 -27.96 -21.49
C ASP A 9 -39.14 -27.06 -20.31
N LYS A 10 -38.31 -27.61 -19.41
CA LYS A 10 -37.54 -26.81 -18.47
C LYS A 10 -36.24 -26.43 -19.15
N GLU A 11 -36.20 -25.22 -19.72
CA GLU A 11 -34.97 -24.60 -20.21
C GLU A 11 -33.87 -24.73 -19.15
N ARG A 12 -32.84 -25.52 -19.45
CA ARG A 12 -31.63 -25.60 -18.63
C ARG A 12 -30.78 -24.39 -18.95
N GLU A 13 -31.07 -23.27 -18.29
CA GLU A 13 -30.16 -22.13 -18.31
C GLU A 13 -28.80 -22.58 -17.78
N CYS A 14 -27.79 -22.59 -18.64
CA CYS A 14 -26.42 -22.90 -18.26
C CYS A 14 -25.93 -21.80 -17.33
N LYS A 15 -26.07 -22.02 -16.00
CA LYS A 15 -25.63 -21.08 -14.98
C LYS A 15 -24.11 -20.89 -15.09
N ARG A 16 -23.70 -19.85 -15.82
CA ARG A 16 -22.32 -19.39 -15.88
C ARG A 16 -21.83 -19.23 -14.43
N ARG A 17 -20.80 -19.98 -14.07
CA ARG A 17 -20.25 -19.95 -12.70
C ARG A 17 -19.86 -18.52 -12.35
N LYS A 18 -20.50 -17.94 -11.33
CA LYS A 18 -20.15 -16.60 -10.83
C LYS A 18 -18.68 -16.62 -10.42
N LYS A 19 -17.90 -15.68 -10.96
CA LYS A 19 -16.49 -15.54 -10.61
C LYS A 19 -16.39 -14.97 -9.20
N ASN A 20 -15.85 -15.75 -8.26
CA ASN A 20 -15.46 -15.22 -6.95
C ASN A 20 -14.05 -14.61 -7.08
N LEU A 21 -13.99 -13.29 -7.21
CA LEU A 21 -12.73 -12.56 -7.38
C LEU A 21 -11.91 -12.50 -6.08
N GLU A 22 -12.55 -12.56 -4.92
CA GLU A 22 -11.90 -12.48 -3.60
C GLU A 22 -11.11 -13.76 -3.30
N SER A 23 -11.63 -14.91 -3.73
CA SER A 23 -10.94 -16.19 -3.57
C SER A 23 -9.73 -16.34 -4.49
N TRP A 24 -9.49 -15.40 -5.40
CA TRP A 24 -8.31 -15.46 -6.27
C TRP A 24 -7.06 -15.17 -5.46
N LYS A 25 -6.12 -16.13 -5.43
CA LYS A 25 -4.85 -16.02 -4.70
C LYS A 25 -4.18 -14.67 -4.88
N ARG A 26 -4.11 -14.16 -6.13
CA ARG A 26 -3.51 -12.86 -6.45
C ARG A 26 -4.22 -11.69 -5.75
N ASN A 27 -5.55 -11.70 -5.69
CA ASN A 27 -6.33 -10.64 -5.06
C ASN A 27 -6.21 -10.71 -3.55
N LYS A 28 -6.31 -11.91 -2.96
CA LYS A 28 -6.04 -12.13 -1.53
C LYS A 28 -4.64 -11.65 -1.13
N THR A 29 -3.61 -12.00 -1.90
CA THR A 29 -2.24 -11.53 -1.62
C THR A 29 -2.06 -10.03 -1.82
N LYS A 30 -2.86 -9.37 -2.68
CA LYS A 30 -2.86 -7.90 -2.79
C LYS A 30 -3.52 -7.27 -1.57
N ASP A 31 -4.64 -7.84 -1.12
CA ASP A 31 -5.35 -7.41 0.08
C ASP A 31 -4.47 -7.57 1.33
N ASP A 32 -3.89 -8.76 1.51
CA ASP A 32 -2.97 -9.05 2.61
C ASP A 32 -1.78 -8.07 2.61
N ARG A 33 -1.23 -7.75 1.44
CA ARG A 33 -0.14 -6.75 1.30
C ARG A 33 -0.58 -5.35 1.68
N THR A 34 -1.78 -4.94 1.26
CA THR A 34 -2.31 -3.60 1.54
C THR A 34 -2.48 -3.42 3.05
N HIS A 35 -3.02 -4.43 3.72
CA HIS A 35 -3.24 -4.41 5.16
C HIS A 35 -2.02 -4.84 6.00
N GLY A 36 -0.86 -5.07 5.38
CA GLY A 36 0.36 -5.48 6.08
C GLY A 36 0.26 -6.84 6.79
N LYS A 37 -0.62 -7.72 6.34
CA LYS A 37 -0.82 -9.07 6.88
C LYS A 37 0.26 -10.03 6.34
N ARG A 38 0.41 -11.18 7.00
CA ARG A 38 1.26 -12.27 6.52
C ARG A 38 0.76 -12.80 5.18
N TYR A 39 1.64 -13.02 4.21
CA TYR A 39 1.26 -13.61 2.91
C TYR A 39 2.37 -14.46 2.30
N LEU A 40 2.01 -15.28 1.30
CA LEU A 40 2.96 -16.03 0.49
C LEU A 40 3.30 -15.25 -0.78
N ASN A 41 4.59 -15.03 -1.02
CA ASN A 41 5.06 -14.41 -2.26
C ASN A 41 4.95 -15.40 -3.43
N THR A 42 5.05 -14.92 -4.67
CA THR A 42 5.05 -15.74 -5.89
C THR A 42 6.14 -16.82 -5.88
N ARG A 43 7.24 -16.59 -5.15
CA ARG A 43 8.36 -17.53 -4.98
C ARG A 43 8.11 -18.60 -3.89
N GLY A 44 6.97 -18.56 -3.21
CA GLY A 44 6.62 -19.49 -2.12
C GLY A 44 7.10 -19.06 -0.72
N ASN A 45 7.88 -17.97 -0.62
CA ASN A 45 8.37 -17.48 0.66
C ASN A 45 7.25 -16.81 1.46
N VAL A 46 7.19 -17.09 2.77
CA VAL A 46 6.32 -16.39 3.72
C VAL A 46 6.89 -14.99 3.98
N VAL A 47 6.06 -13.98 3.82
CA VAL A 47 6.35 -12.61 4.23
C VAL A 47 5.57 -12.35 5.51
N GLU A 48 6.30 -12.00 6.57
CA GLU A 48 5.74 -11.72 7.89
C GLU A 48 4.90 -10.42 7.90
N PRO A 49 3.95 -10.29 8.84
CA PRO A 49 3.13 -9.10 8.94
C PRO A 49 4.00 -7.88 9.27
N LYS A 50 3.57 -6.71 8.79
CA LYS A 50 4.28 -5.47 9.03
C LYS A 50 4.11 -5.06 10.48
N THR A 51 5.21 -5.02 11.22
CA THR A 51 5.26 -4.60 12.61
C THR A 51 6.07 -3.32 12.74
N ILE A 52 5.92 -2.64 13.87
CA ILE A 52 6.86 -1.58 14.24
C ILE A 52 8.12 -2.27 14.68
N THR A 53 9.16 -2.06 13.92
CA THR A 53 10.50 -2.43 14.32
C THR A 53 11.08 -1.30 15.18
N ASP A 54 12.10 -1.60 15.96
CA ASP A 54 12.89 -0.57 16.65
C ASP A 54 13.97 -0.02 15.71
N PHE A 55 14.04 1.31 15.58
CA PHE A 55 15.04 2.00 14.77
C PHE A 55 15.74 3.06 15.58
N ASN A 56 17.05 2.87 15.71
CA ASN A 56 17.97 3.68 16.48
C ASN A 56 18.71 4.65 15.56
N ASP A 57 17.97 5.50 14.84
CA ASP A 57 18.57 6.71 14.25
C ASP A 57 18.14 7.92 15.10
N ASN A 58 19.07 8.85 15.32
CA ASN A 58 18.82 10.09 16.06
C ASN A 58 17.66 10.93 15.47
N CYS A 59 17.32 10.75 14.18
CA CYS A 59 16.15 11.39 13.57
C CYS A 59 14.81 10.79 14.05
N CYS A 60 14.82 9.56 14.57
CA CYS A 60 13.64 8.80 15.02
C CYS A 60 13.29 9.01 16.50
N GLU A 61 14.20 9.57 17.31
CA GLU A 61 13.97 9.92 18.72
C GLU A 61 12.80 10.91 18.91
N THR A 62 12.39 11.56 17.82
CA THR A 62 11.25 12.49 17.79
C THR A 62 9.88 11.81 17.86
N PHE A 63 9.80 10.48 17.65
CA PHE A 63 8.54 9.73 17.63
C PHE A 63 8.52 8.62 18.67
N SER A 64 7.51 8.64 19.54
CA SER A 64 7.24 7.55 20.49
C SER A 64 6.77 6.28 19.77
N ILE A 65 6.84 5.13 20.46
CA ILE A 65 6.39 3.85 19.88
C ILE A 65 4.88 3.92 19.55
N GLU A 66 4.11 4.59 20.39
CA GLU A 66 2.67 4.81 20.24
C GLU A 66 2.36 5.65 19.00
N GLU A 67 3.11 6.73 18.77
CA GLU A 67 2.94 7.55 17.56
C GLU A 67 3.26 6.75 16.29
N ARG A 68 4.30 5.93 16.33
CA ARG A 68 4.65 5.02 15.22
C ARG A 68 3.52 4.03 14.94
N ARG A 69 2.87 3.48 15.98
CA ARG A 69 1.66 2.64 15.87
C ARG A 69 0.54 3.35 15.16
N VAL A 70 0.24 4.56 15.58
CA VAL A 70 -0.84 5.34 15.00
C VAL A 70 -0.56 5.59 13.51
N ILE A 71 0.63 6.08 13.16
CA ILE A 71 1.01 6.38 11.78
C ILE A 71 0.94 5.13 10.88
N LEU A 72 1.55 4.02 11.31
CA LEU A 72 1.53 2.79 10.55
C LEU A 72 0.10 2.24 10.41
N SER A 73 -0.69 2.27 11.48
CA SER A 73 -2.07 1.79 11.46
C SER A 73 -2.96 2.61 10.51
N GLN A 74 -2.76 3.93 10.43
CA GLN A 74 -3.49 4.79 9.52
C GLN A 74 -3.27 4.37 8.07
N LEU A 75 -2.04 4.01 7.69
CA LEU A 75 -1.74 3.54 6.34
C LEU A 75 -2.33 2.15 6.07
N LEU A 76 -2.16 1.21 7.01
CA LEU A 76 -2.60 -0.18 6.83
C LEU A 76 -4.13 -0.36 6.88
N ASN A 77 -4.85 0.58 7.47
CA ASN A 77 -6.31 0.58 7.53
C ASN A 77 -6.99 1.16 6.26
N MET A 78 -6.22 1.62 5.27
CA MET A 78 -6.77 2.09 4.00
C MET A 78 -7.23 0.91 3.13
N ASN A 79 -8.30 1.11 2.35
CA ASN A 79 -8.95 0.01 1.62
C ASN A 79 -8.18 -0.45 0.39
N SER A 80 -7.36 0.43 -0.18
CA SER A 80 -6.67 0.15 -1.43
C SER A 80 -5.24 0.69 -1.46
N LYS A 81 -4.39 0.03 -2.24
CA LYS A 81 -3.02 0.49 -2.49
C LYS A 81 -2.98 1.90 -3.10
N ASN A 82 -3.98 2.25 -3.92
CA ASN A 82 -4.08 3.58 -4.51
C ASN A 82 -4.35 4.64 -3.45
N GLU A 83 -5.23 4.38 -2.48
CA GLU A 83 -5.45 5.28 -1.34
C GLU A 83 -4.16 5.48 -0.54
N GLN A 84 -3.43 4.39 -0.27
CA GLN A 84 -2.12 4.48 0.38
C GLN A 84 -1.13 5.34 -0.40
N ASP A 85 -1.05 5.16 -1.72
CA ASP A 85 -0.15 5.94 -2.56
C ASP A 85 -0.53 7.42 -2.59
N ILE A 86 -1.83 7.73 -2.68
CA ILE A 86 -2.33 9.12 -2.62
C ILE A 86 -1.98 9.76 -1.28
N TYR A 87 -2.21 9.05 -0.18
CA TYR A 87 -1.84 9.52 1.15
C TYR A 87 -0.33 9.80 1.27
N LEU A 88 0.51 8.86 0.84
CA LEU A 88 1.97 9.01 0.88
C LEU A 88 2.44 10.17 -0.01
N MET A 89 1.85 10.34 -1.20
CA MET A 89 2.15 11.47 -2.08
C MET A 89 1.78 12.81 -1.43
N GLY A 90 0.67 12.89 -0.71
CA GLY A 90 0.29 14.10 0.05
C GLY A 90 1.30 14.47 1.15
N LEU A 91 2.02 13.48 1.67
CA LEU A 91 3.10 13.69 2.64
C LEU A 91 4.45 14.03 2.00
N MET A 92 4.53 14.15 0.67
CA MET A 92 5.74 14.49 -0.06
C MET A 92 5.60 15.84 -0.77
N GLU A 93 6.70 16.60 -0.84
CA GLU A 93 6.77 17.81 -1.65
C GLU A 93 7.95 17.77 -2.60
N ILE A 94 7.71 18.18 -3.83
CA ILE A 94 8.75 18.38 -4.84
C ILE A 94 9.35 19.77 -4.64
N VAL A 95 10.66 19.83 -4.40
CA VAL A 95 11.36 21.08 -4.14
C VAL A 95 12.48 21.28 -5.17
N PRO A 96 12.56 22.45 -5.83
CA PRO A 96 13.64 22.74 -6.78
C PRO A 96 14.99 22.89 -6.05
N ILE A 97 16.05 22.37 -6.66
CA ILE A 97 17.39 22.45 -6.08
C ILE A 97 17.97 23.86 -6.30
N LYS A 98 18.13 24.62 -5.22
CA LYS A 98 18.59 26.03 -5.24
C LYS A 98 20.11 26.20 -5.46
N ARG A 99 20.92 25.26 -4.99
CA ARG A 99 22.39 25.31 -5.09
C ARG A 99 22.92 23.96 -5.54
N ARG A 100 23.94 24.00 -6.39
CA ARG A 100 24.59 22.82 -6.97
C ARG A 100 26.08 22.91 -6.71
N ARG A 101 26.69 21.79 -6.35
CA ARG A 101 28.15 21.67 -6.42
C ARG A 101 28.50 21.38 -7.88
N THR A 102 29.41 22.15 -8.46
CA THR A 102 29.87 21.98 -9.84
C THR A 102 30.42 20.56 -10.01
N THR A 103 29.73 19.75 -10.81
CA THR A 103 30.19 18.41 -11.20
C THR A 103 30.19 18.37 -12.71
N ILE A 104 31.38 18.26 -13.29
CA ILE A 104 31.67 18.54 -14.70
C ILE A 104 30.93 17.58 -15.65
N ASN A 105 30.50 16.39 -15.19
CA ASN A 105 29.99 15.32 -16.07
C ASN A 105 28.77 14.53 -15.56
N ALA A 106 27.93 15.07 -14.65
CA ALA A 106 26.77 14.33 -14.13
C ALA A 106 25.44 14.84 -14.68
N GLN A 107 24.52 13.94 -15.08
CA GLN A 107 23.12 14.31 -15.29
C GLN A 107 22.54 14.88 -13.99
N VAL A 108 22.24 16.17 -13.98
CA VAL A 108 21.90 16.89 -12.75
C VAL A 108 20.41 16.76 -12.44
N LYS A 109 20.10 16.27 -11.23
CA LYS A 109 18.73 16.30 -10.71
C LYS A 109 18.22 17.76 -10.64
N LYS A 110 17.02 18.02 -11.17
CA LYS A 110 16.40 19.36 -11.12
C LYS A 110 15.64 19.60 -9.82
N VAL A 111 15.13 18.53 -9.21
CA VAL A 111 14.27 18.57 -8.03
C VAL A 111 14.75 17.56 -6.99
N THR A 112 14.38 17.82 -5.74
CA THR A 112 14.49 16.91 -4.61
C THR A 112 13.12 16.73 -3.96
N PHE A 113 12.99 15.76 -3.05
CA PHE A 113 11.76 15.53 -2.30
C PHE A 113 11.97 15.89 -0.83
N HIS A 114 11.02 16.64 -0.28
CA HIS A 114 10.85 16.77 1.16
C HIS A 114 9.78 15.78 1.61
N TYR A 115 10.02 15.13 2.74
CA TYR A 115 9.14 14.14 3.32
C TYR A 115 8.57 14.69 4.62
N TYR A 116 7.30 14.43 4.85
CA TYR A 116 6.59 14.92 6.02
C TYR A 116 5.83 13.80 6.71
N VAL A 117 5.54 14.01 7.98
CA VAL A 117 4.71 13.14 8.81
C VAL A 117 3.73 14.02 9.58
N LEU A 118 2.50 13.53 9.76
CA LEU A 118 1.50 14.20 10.57
C LEU A 118 1.63 13.71 12.02
N LYS A 119 1.95 14.62 12.94
CA LYS A 119 2.00 14.39 14.38
C LYS A 119 1.11 15.42 15.07
N GLU A 120 0.09 14.99 15.82
CA GLU A 120 -0.82 15.88 16.56
C GLU A 120 -1.36 17.04 15.69
N SER A 121 -1.81 16.73 14.48
CA SER A 121 -2.29 17.71 13.48
C SER A 121 -1.24 18.70 12.95
N LYS A 122 0.04 18.52 13.30
CA LYS A 122 1.16 19.28 12.75
C LYS A 122 1.92 18.46 11.72
N ARG A 123 2.27 19.10 10.61
CA ARG A 123 3.09 18.52 9.56
C ARG A 123 4.57 18.76 9.88
N MET A 124 5.30 17.69 10.22
CA MET A 124 6.72 17.76 10.55
C MET A 124 7.57 17.21 9.42
N ARG A 125 8.68 17.90 9.10
CA ARG A 125 9.63 17.43 8.08
C ARG A 125 10.52 16.33 8.65
N VAL A 126 10.68 15.25 7.90
CA VAL A 126 11.54 14.11 8.25
C VAL A 126 12.51 13.77 7.12
N CYS A 127 13.52 12.97 7.41
CA CYS A 127 14.39 12.42 6.38
C CYS A 127 13.70 11.25 5.66
N LYS A 128 14.19 10.91 4.46
CA LYS A 128 13.63 9.80 3.66
C LYS A 128 13.65 8.47 4.42
N LYS A 129 14.70 8.21 5.20
CA LYS A 129 14.84 6.95 5.95
C LYS A 129 13.71 6.79 6.97
N VAL A 130 13.51 7.81 7.82
CA VAL A 130 12.44 7.82 8.82
C VAL A 130 11.07 7.73 8.14
N PHE A 131 10.87 8.45 7.02
CA PHE A 131 9.61 8.37 6.28
C PHE A 131 9.26 6.95 5.80
N LEU A 132 10.24 6.23 5.24
CA LEU A 132 10.08 4.85 4.78
C LEU A 132 9.93 3.84 5.92
N TYR A 133 10.34 4.23 7.12
CA TYR A 133 10.27 3.38 8.30
C TYR A 133 8.92 3.47 9.00
N LEU A 134 8.37 4.68 9.08
CA LEU A 134 7.09 4.97 9.72
C LEU A 134 5.88 4.46 8.92
N HIS A 135 6.03 4.31 7.61
CA HIS A 135 4.96 3.94 6.67
C HIS A 135 5.20 2.57 6.06
#